data_AF-A0A2I0L3L8-F1
#
_entry.id   AF-A0A2I0L3L8-F1
#
_cell.length_a   1.000
_cell.length_b   1.000
_cell.length_c   1.000
_cell.angle_alpha   90.00
_cell.angle_beta   90.00
_cell.angle_gamma   90.00
#
_symmetry.space_group_name_H-M   'P 1'
#
loop_
_entity.id
_entity.type
_entity.pdbx_description
1 polymer ?
#
loop_
_entity_poly.entity_id
_entity_poly.type
_entity_poly.pdbx_seq_one_letter_code
_entity_poly.pdbx_strand_id
1 'polypeptide(L)'
;MDYAFEFITKNGGIDTEKDYPYRAADGTCDPNRKKAQVVAIDGYEDVPQNDEKSLKKAVANQPVSVAIEAGGRAFQLHQSGVFTGMCGTELDHGVVVVGYGSENGVDYWIVKNSWGPRWGESGYIRLERNIRFETGKCGIAMEPSYPVKLGANPPNPGPSPPSPPVQPPTKCDDYYSCPEKSTCCCIYQYSGYCFAWGCCPLESATCCDDHDSCCPKEYPVCDLDSLTCRTSKDDPLGVKALKRSFAKRYDAGEFTEMVMESP
;
A
#
# COMPACT_ATOMS: atom_id res chain seq x y z
N MET A 1 -5.70 0.16 15.43
CA MET A 1 -4.76 0.24 14.26
C MET A 1 -3.40 -0.37 14.63
N ASP A 2 -3.41 -1.39 15.48
CA ASP A 2 -2.31 -1.55 16.44
C ASP A 2 -1.14 -2.29 15.83
N TYR A 3 -1.42 -3.26 14.95
CA TYR A 3 -0.40 -3.97 14.19
C TYR A 3 0.46 -3.03 13.33
N ALA A 4 -0.10 -1.91 12.85
CA ALA A 4 0.68 -0.92 12.12
C ALA A 4 1.65 -0.19 13.04
N PHE A 5 1.22 0.21 14.24
CA PHE A 5 2.12 0.80 15.23
C PHE A 5 3.18 -0.19 15.71
N GLU A 6 2.79 -1.44 16.00
CA GLU A 6 3.71 -2.49 16.39
C GLU A 6 4.77 -2.75 15.30
N PHE A 7 4.37 -2.74 14.03
CA PHE A 7 5.30 -2.82 12.91
C PHE A 7 6.29 -1.65 12.92
N ILE A 8 5.82 -0.40 13.08
CA ILE A 8 6.70 0.78 13.08
C ILE A 8 7.73 0.67 14.22
N THR A 9 7.29 0.28 15.42
CA THR A 9 8.19 0.07 16.57
C THR A 9 9.25 -1.00 16.27
N LYS A 10 8.85 -2.17 15.75
CA LYS A 10 9.76 -3.28 15.44
C LYS A 10 10.67 -3.00 14.25
N ASN A 11 10.19 -2.24 13.27
CA ASN A 11 10.95 -1.88 12.07
C ASN A 11 11.99 -0.80 12.37
N GLY A 12 11.90 -0.09 13.51
CA GLY A 12 12.78 1.01 13.87
C GLY A 12 12.35 2.37 13.30
N GLY A 13 11.11 2.46 12.82
CA GLY A 13 10.53 3.66 12.25
C GLY A 13 9.81 3.45 10.92
N ILE A 14 9.35 4.55 10.34
CA ILE A 14 8.64 4.61 9.07
C ILE A 14 9.27 5.64 8.13
N ASP A 15 9.28 5.35 6.83
CA ASP A 15 9.81 6.25 5.80
C ASP A 15 8.84 7.40 5.49
N THR A 16 9.34 8.42 4.79
CA THR A 16 8.48 9.50 4.30
C THR A 16 7.67 9.04 3.09
N GLU A 17 6.52 9.69 2.85
CA GLU A 17 5.74 9.50 1.62
C GLU A 17 6.57 9.75 0.35
N LYS A 18 7.55 10.66 0.41
CA LYS A 18 8.45 10.94 -0.72
C LYS A 18 9.36 9.75 -1.03
N ASP A 19 9.88 9.09 0.00
CA ASP A 19 10.80 7.95 -0.14
C ASP A 19 10.05 6.63 -0.44
N TYR A 20 8.82 6.49 0.08
CA TYR A 20 7.95 5.33 -0.16
C TYR A 20 6.53 5.77 -0.56
N PRO A 21 6.31 6.20 -1.82
CA PRO A 21 5.01 6.72 -2.25
C PRO A 21 3.90 5.67 -2.25
N TYR A 22 2.70 6.10 -1.90
CA TYR A 22 1.48 5.32 -1.99
C TYR A 22 1.16 4.95 -3.46
N ARG A 23 0.82 3.67 -3.69
CA ARG A 23 0.54 3.12 -5.03
C ARG A 23 -0.88 2.62 -5.23
N ALA A 24 -1.73 2.70 -4.20
CA ALA A 24 -3.09 2.15 -4.20
C ALA A 24 -3.20 0.65 -4.56
N ALA A 25 -2.10 -0.09 -4.46
CA ALA A 25 -2.03 -1.52 -4.68
C ALA A 25 -0.89 -2.13 -3.85
N ASP A 26 -1.10 -3.33 -3.34
CA ASP A 26 -0.07 -4.08 -2.64
C ASP A 26 1.05 -4.46 -3.61
N GLY A 27 2.28 -4.25 -3.16
CA GLY A 27 3.49 -4.66 -3.86
C GLY A 27 4.40 -5.46 -2.94
N THR A 28 5.54 -5.90 -3.48
CA THR A 28 6.60 -6.49 -2.64
C THR A 28 7.26 -5.39 -1.80
N CYS A 29 7.55 -5.70 -0.53
CA CYS A 29 8.32 -4.81 0.35
C CYS A 29 9.70 -4.53 -0.29
N ASP A 30 9.98 -3.27 -0.63
CA ASP A 30 11.24 -2.87 -1.24
C ASP A 30 12.24 -2.45 -0.14
N PRO A 31 13.22 -3.31 0.22
CA PRO A 31 14.17 -2.99 1.28
C PRO A 31 15.09 -1.81 0.90
N ASN A 32 15.22 -1.49 -0.39
CA ASN A 32 16.06 -0.39 -0.86
C ASN A 32 15.40 0.97 -0.68
N ARG A 33 14.09 1.01 -0.38
CA ARG A 33 13.36 2.24 -0.03
C ARG A 33 13.31 2.50 1.48
N LYS A 34 13.67 1.52 2.32
CA LYS A 34 13.74 1.62 3.79
C LYS A 34 14.87 2.51 4.34
N LYS A 35 15.34 3.46 3.53
CA LYS A 35 16.61 4.15 3.78
C LYS A 35 16.49 5.34 4.72
N ALA A 36 15.27 5.81 5.00
CA ALA A 36 15.10 7.07 5.69
C ALA A 36 14.64 6.89 7.14
N GLN A 37 13.71 5.94 7.42
CA GLN A 37 13.15 5.64 8.76
C GLN A 37 13.06 6.89 9.66
N VAL A 38 12.47 7.95 9.11
CA VAL A 38 12.65 9.32 9.61
C VAL A 38 11.95 9.58 10.94
N VAL A 39 10.93 8.79 11.24
CA VAL A 39 10.13 8.89 12.46
C VAL A 39 10.03 7.50 13.08
N ALA A 40 10.38 7.43 14.35
CA ALA A 40 10.18 6.25 15.19
C ALA A 40 9.20 6.57 16.32
N ILE A 41 8.47 5.54 16.74
CA ILE A 41 7.58 5.54 17.90
C ILE A 41 8.09 4.49 18.88
N ASP A 42 7.82 4.70 20.17
CA ASP A 42 8.31 3.84 21.24
C ASP A 42 7.27 2.77 21.64
N GLY A 43 6.05 2.89 21.10
CA GLY A 43 4.94 2.01 21.35
C GLY A 43 3.63 2.63 20.91
N TYR A 44 2.54 2.07 21.38
CA TYR A 44 1.20 2.62 21.24
C TYR A 44 0.40 2.28 22.49
N GLU A 45 -0.70 3.01 22.68
CA GLU A 45 -1.65 2.77 23.76
C GLU A 45 -3.06 2.73 23.19
N ASP A 46 -3.87 1.84 23.76
CA ASP A 46 -5.29 1.76 23.49
C ASP A 46 -6.04 2.65 24.47
N VAL A 47 -6.97 3.43 23.93
CA VAL A 47 -7.93 4.18 24.74
C VAL A 47 -8.95 3.18 25.30
N PRO A 48 -9.39 3.33 26.57
CA PRO A 48 -10.48 2.54 27.13
C PRO A 48 -11.69 2.46 26.18
N GLN A 49 -12.04 1.23 25.84
CA GLN A 49 -13.13 0.92 24.93
C GLN A 49 -14.46 1.47 25.44
N ASN A 50 -15.26 2.01 24.52
CA ASN A 50 -16.59 2.56 24.75
C ASN A 50 -16.62 3.72 25.76
N ASP A 51 -15.55 4.51 25.82
CA ASP A 51 -15.45 5.68 26.68
C ASP A 51 -15.05 6.93 25.90
N GLU A 52 -16.04 7.66 25.38
CA GLU A 52 -15.84 8.94 24.69
C GLU A 52 -15.13 10.00 25.58
N LYS A 53 -15.19 9.89 26.92
CA LYS A 53 -14.46 10.81 27.81
C LYS A 53 -12.97 10.50 27.79
N SER A 54 -12.60 9.23 27.81
CA SER A 54 -11.20 8.81 27.68
C SER A 54 -10.66 9.11 26.28
N LEU A 55 -11.46 8.88 25.23
CA LEU A 55 -11.11 9.30 23.87
C LEU A 55 -10.88 10.81 23.79
N LYS A 56 -11.75 11.62 24.42
CA LYS A 56 -11.60 13.08 24.46
C LYS A 56 -10.29 13.51 25.10
N LYS A 57 -9.90 12.86 26.21
CA LYS A 57 -8.61 13.12 26.88
C LYS A 57 -7.43 12.78 25.98
N ALA A 58 -7.47 11.64 25.29
CA ALA A 58 -6.41 11.26 24.34
C ALA A 58 -6.31 12.26 23.18
N VAL A 59 -7.44 12.61 22.56
CA VAL A 59 -7.52 13.57 21.44
C VAL A 59 -7.01 14.96 21.83
N ALA A 60 -7.20 15.37 23.08
CA ALA A 60 -6.70 16.64 23.59
C ALA A 60 -5.16 16.72 23.62
N ASN A 61 -4.47 15.58 23.65
CA ASN A 61 -3.00 15.52 23.66
C ASN A 61 -2.43 15.31 22.26
N GLN A 62 -3.10 14.52 21.42
CA GLN A 62 -2.65 14.20 20.06
C GLN A 62 -3.77 13.61 19.20
N PRO A 63 -3.62 13.53 17.87
CA PRO A 63 -4.54 12.76 17.04
C PRO A 63 -4.60 11.28 17.43
N VAL A 64 -5.80 10.71 17.38
CA VAL A 64 -6.07 9.30 17.76
C VAL A 64 -6.62 8.56 16.56
N SER A 65 -6.08 7.39 16.25
CA SER A 65 -6.61 6.52 15.21
C SER A 65 -7.83 5.79 15.76
N VAL A 66 -8.92 5.75 15.02
CA VAL A 66 -10.18 5.08 15.41
C VAL A 66 -10.74 4.25 14.26
N ALA A 67 -11.47 3.18 14.59
CA ALA A 67 -12.30 2.47 13.63
C ALA A 67 -13.75 2.94 13.73
N ILE A 68 -14.46 2.97 12.60
CA ILE A 68 -15.88 3.31 12.49
C ILE A 68 -16.58 2.40 11.49
N GLU A 69 -17.91 2.38 11.54
CA GLU A 69 -18.75 1.91 10.43
C GLU A 69 -19.00 3.07 9.44
N ALA A 70 -18.47 2.95 8.23
CA ALA A 70 -18.58 3.94 7.15
C ALA A 70 -19.34 3.42 5.92
N GLY A 71 -19.71 2.13 5.88
CA GLY A 71 -20.43 1.51 4.77
C GLY A 71 -21.88 2.02 4.56
N GLY A 72 -22.48 2.67 5.54
CA GLY A 72 -23.85 3.19 5.45
C GLY A 72 -24.02 4.34 4.44
N ARG A 73 -25.14 4.33 3.68
CA ARG A 73 -25.44 5.36 2.65
C ARG A 73 -25.43 6.80 3.20
N ALA A 74 -25.88 6.99 4.44
CA ALA A 74 -25.86 8.31 5.07
C ALA A 74 -24.43 8.85 5.23
N PHE A 75 -23.50 7.99 5.64
CA PHE A 75 -22.09 8.34 5.80
C PHE A 75 -21.43 8.61 4.44
N GLN A 76 -21.61 7.70 3.48
CA GLN A 76 -21.01 7.83 2.13
C GLN A 76 -21.41 9.15 1.43
N LEU A 77 -22.66 9.57 1.56
CA LEU A 77 -23.21 10.77 0.90
C LEU A 77 -23.06 12.06 1.72
N HIS A 78 -22.36 12.03 2.85
CA HIS A 78 -22.15 13.22 3.67
C HIS A 78 -21.33 14.30 2.92
N GLN A 79 -21.74 15.57 3.08
CA GLN A 79 -21.11 16.72 2.44
C GLN A 79 -20.64 17.77 3.44
N SER A 80 -21.45 18.11 4.45
CA SER A 80 -21.13 19.15 5.42
C SER A 80 -22.02 19.07 6.66
N GLY A 81 -21.65 19.81 7.71
CA GLY A 81 -22.38 19.88 8.97
C GLY A 81 -21.99 18.78 9.95
N VAL A 82 -22.56 18.83 11.16
CA VAL A 82 -22.41 17.72 12.11
C VAL A 82 -23.23 16.53 11.63
N PHE A 83 -22.57 15.41 11.40
CA PHE A 83 -23.20 14.17 10.98
C PHE A 83 -23.98 13.53 12.13
N THR A 84 -25.30 13.64 12.05
CA THR A 84 -26.28 13.01 12.96
C THR A 84 -27.00 11.83 12.30
N GLY A 85 -26.63 11.46 11.07
CA GLY A 85 -27.24 10.38 10.29
C GLY A 85 -27.12 8.99 10.96
N MET A 86 -27.84 8.01 10.40
CA MET A 86 -27.80 6.63 10.89
C MET A 86 -26.53 5.91 10.43
N CYS A 87 -25.93 5.19 11.38
CA CYS A 87 -24.85 4.21 11.21
C CYS A 87 -24.94 3.22 12.38
N GLY A 88 -24.46 2.00 12.20
CA GLY A 88 -24.34 0.97 13.22
C GLY A 88 -22.97 0.99 13.90
N THR A 89 -22.46 -0.21 14.18
CA THR A 89 -21.18 -0.47 14.85
C THR A 89 -20.43 -1.64 14.22
N GLU A 90 -20.76 -2.02 12.99
CA GLU A 90 -20.02 -3.01 12.22
C GLU A 90 -18.78 -2.33 11.62
N LEU A 91 -17.72 -2.24 12.44
CA LEU A 91 -16.51 -1.48 12.10
C LEU A 91 -15.89 -2.00 10.79
N ASP A 92 -15.74 -1.12 9.81
CA ASP A 92 -15.27 -1.45 8.46
C ASP A 92 -14.21 -0.47 7.92
N HIS A 93 -13.94 0.62 8.63
CA HIS A 93 -13.12 1.71 8.13
C HIS A 93 -12.27 2.39 9.21
N GLY A 94 -10.98 2.58 8.92
CA GLY A 94 -10.02 3.26 9.79
C GLY A 94 -9.88 4.75 9.45
N VAL A 95 -10.00 5.61 10.45
CA VAL A 95 -9.90 7.08 10.33
C VAL A 95 -9.13 7.68 11.50
N VAL A 96 -8.96 9.00 11.53
CA VAL A 96 -8.22 9.69 12.60
C VAL A 96 -9.06 10.82 13.18
N VAL A 97 -9.24 10.82 14.50
CA VAL A 97 -9.80 11.96 15.22
C VAL A 97 -8.69 12.97 15.47
N VAL A 98 -8.86 14.18 14.95
CA VAL A 98 -7.86 15.26 15.03
C VAL A 98 -8.29 16.41 15.94
N GLY A 99 -9.50 16.33 16.49
CA GLY A 99 -10.04 17.35 17.39
C GLY A 99 -11.50 17.09 17.74
N TYR A 100 -12.08 18.02 18.49
CA TYR A 100 -13.49 17.99 18.87
C TYR A 100 -13.99 19.41 19.10
N GLY A 101 -15.32 19.59 19.05
CA GLY A 101 -15.95 20.88 19.29
C GLY A 101 -17.40 20.74 19.72
N SER A 102 -18.10 21.86 19.68
CA SER A 102 -19.54 21.98 19.89
C SER A 102 -20.05 23.09 18.99
N GLU A 103 -21.18 22.87 18.32
CA GLU A 103 -21.85 23.87 17.47
C GLU A 103 -23.35 23.73 17.64
N ASN A 104 -24.04 24.84 17.95
CA ASN A 104 -25.50 24.89 18.12
C ASN A 104 -26.05 23.85 19.11
N GLY A 105 -25.30 23.55 20.18
CA GLY A 105 -25.68 22.57 21.20
C GLY A 105 -25.42 21.10 20.80
N VAL A 106 -24.79 20.86 19.65
CA VAL A 106 -24.38 19.52 19.21
C VAL A 106 -22.87 19.41 19.33
N ASP A 107 -22.43 18.47 20.17
CA ASP A 107 -21.03 18.12 20.33
C ASP A 107 -20.57 17.26 19.14
N TYR A 108 -19.34 17.47 18.68
CA TYR A 108 -18.77 16.69 17.58
C TYR A 108 -17.29 16.36 17.76
N TRP A 109 -16.87 15.29 17.07
CA TRP A 109 -15.49 14.96 16.73
C TRP A 109 -15.13 15.56 15.38
N ILE A 110 -13.90 16.02 15.20
CA ILE A 110 -13.34 16.38 13.90
C ILE A 110 -12.54 15.17 13.42
N VAL A 111 -13.03 14.50 12.39
CA VAL A 111 -12.46 13.24 11.89
C VAL A 111 -11.89 13.46 10.50
N LYS A 112 -10.61 13.14 10.33
CA LYS A 112 -9.92 13.13 9.05
C LYS A 112 -10.17 11.79 8.36
N ASN A 113 -10.73 11.85 7.15
CA ASN A 113 -10.96 10.68 6.30
C ASN A 113 -9.86 10.55 5.24
N SER A 114 -9.84 9.43 4.50
CA SER A 114 -8.88 9.07 3.46
C SER A 114 -9.49 9.00 2.05
N TRP A 115 -10.72 9.50 1.85
CA TRP A 115 -11.44 9.48 0.56
C TRP A 115 -11.22 10.73 -0.31
N GLY A 116 -10.13 11.46 -0.04
CA GLY A 116 -9.76 12.66 -0.76
C GLY A 116 -10.55 13.91 -0.36
N PRO A 117 -10.13 15.10 -0.83
CA PRO A 117 -10.63 16.38 -0.35
C PRO A 117 -12.02 16.75 -0.88
N ARG A 118 -12.55 16.02 -1.89
CA ARG A 118 -13.88 16.30 -2.46
C ARG A 118 -15.02 15.71 -1.64
N TRP A 119 -14.71 14.82 -0.70
CA TRP A 119 -15.70 14.21 0.18
C TRP A 119 -15.82 15.01 1.48
N GLY A 120 -17.04 15.17 1.99
CA GLY A 120 -17.29 15.91 3.23
C GLY A 120 -16.74 17.33 3.22
N GLU A 121 -16.30 17.79 4.39
CA GLU A 121 -15.73 19.11 4.59
C GLU A 121 -14.23 19.10 4.28
N SER A 122 -13.86 19.16 3.00
CA SER A 122 -12.45 19.09 2.54
C SER A 122 -11.73 17.79 2.94
N GLY A 123 -12.43 16.65 2.93
CA GLY A 123 -11.92 15.35 3.38
C GLY A 123 -12.15 15.05 4.85
N TYR A 124 -12.83 15.94 5.58
CA TYR A 124 -13.17 15.77 6.99
C TYR A 124 -14.68 15.56 7.19
N ILE A 125 -15.03 15.02 8.35
CA ILE A 125 -16.40 14.93 8.84
C ILE A 125 -16.44 15.38 10.29
N ARG A 126 -17.47 16.16 10.63
CA ARG A 126 -17.81 16.46 12.02
C ARG A 126 -18.78 15.39 12.51
N LEU A 127 -18.29 14.39 13.24
CA LEU A 127 -19.11 13.26 13.69
C LEU A 127 -19.75 13.58 15.04
N GLU A 128 -21.07 13.40 15.18
CA GLU A 128 -21.77 13.65 16.46
C GLU A 128 -21.09 12.91 17.64
N ARG A 129 -20.93 13.60 18.76
CA ARG A 129 -20.22 13.14 19.96
C ARG A 129 -21.15 13.23 21.18
N ASN A 130 -20.87 12.44 22.22
CA ASN A 130 -21.64 12.39 23.45
C ASN A 130 -23.09 11.93 23.22
N ILE A 131 -23.26 10.92 22.37
CA ILE A 131 -24.56 10.30 22.14
C ILE A 131 -24.91 9.33 23.27
N ARG A 132 -26.14 8.82 23.27
CA ARG A 132 -26.61 7.87 24.31
C ARG A 132 -25.88 6.53 24.31
N PHE A 133 -25.18 6.19 23.24
CA PHE A 133 -24.54 4.90 23.05
C PHE A 133 -23.05 5.00 23.40
N GLU A 134 -22.59 4.15 24.31
CA GLU A 134 -21.20 4.15 24.81
C GLU A 134 -20.18 3.83 23.73
N THR A 135 -20.58 3.08 22.69
CA THR A 135 -19.75 2.83 21.49
C THR A 135 -19.42 4.11 20.70
N GLY A 136 -20.10 5.23 20.99
CA GLY A 136 -19.99 6.46 20.23
C GLY A 136 -20.67 6.35 18.86
N LYS A 137 -20.79 7.49 18.16
CA LYS A 137 -21.39 7.53 16.83
C LYS A 137 -20.57 6.66 15.86
N CYS A 138 -21.26 5.77 15.15
CA CYS A 138 -20.66 4.83 14.21
C CYS A 138 -19.57 3.92 14.81
N GLY A 139 -19.60 3.69 16.14
CA GLY A 139 -18.62 2.85 16.82
C GLY A 139 -17.27 3.51 17.10
N ILE A 140 -17.16 4.84 16.96
CA ILE A 140 -15.88 5.59 17.06
C ILE A 140 -15.10 5.39 18.37
N ALA A 141 -15.76 4.98 19.47
CA ALA A 141 -15.12 4.73 20.75
C ALA A 141 -14.76 3.25 20.99
N MET A 142 -15.02 2.35 20.03
CA MET A 142 -14.86 0.90 20.22
C MET A 142 -13.40 0.43 20.10
N GLU A 143 -12.63 0.98 19.17
CA GLU A 143 -11.22 0.59 18.93
C GLU A 143 -10.29 1.81 18.71
N PRO A 144 -10.13 2.69 19.71
CA PRO A 144 -9.30 3.88 19.58
C PRO A 144 -7.87 3.61 20.07
N SER A 145 -6.86 3.94 19.27
CA SER A 145 -5.45 3.79 19.68
C SER A 145 -4.56 4.89 19.13
N TYR A 146 -3.46 5.15 19.81
CA TYR A 146 -2.51 6.21 19.43
C TYR A 146 -1.06 5.79 19.66
N PRO A 147 -0.13 6.26 18.80
CA PRO A 147 1.29 5.98 18.99
C PRO A 147 1.85 6.81 20.14
N VAL A 148 2.81 6.25 20.87
CA VAL A 148 3.54 6.93 21.95
C VAL A 148 4.94 7.25 21.49
N LYS A 149 5.40 8.46 21.78
CA LYS A 149 6.75 8.93 21.49
C LYS A 149 7.38 9.56 22.74
N LEU A 150 8.43 8.92 23.24
CA LEU A 150 9.25 9.31 24.38
C LEU A 150 10.69 9.62 23.95
N GLY A 151 11.18 8.93 22.91
CA GLY A 151 12.54 9.04 22.40
C GLY A 151 12.69 10.03 21.24
N ALA A 152 13.93 10.46 21.01
CA ALA A 152 14.30 11.20 19.81
C ALA A 152 14.09 10.33 18.56
N ASN A 153 13.84 10.96 17.41
CA ASN A 153 13.88 10.24 16.13
C ASN A 153 15.30 9.74 15.84
N PRO A 154 15.44 8.69 15.02
CA PRO A 154 16.73 8.31 14.45
C PRO A 154 17.41 9.53 13.81
N PRO A 155 18.75 9.61 13.83
CA PRO A 155 19.46 10.68 13.14
C PRO A 155 18.98 10.73 11.69
N ASN A 156 18.51 11.90 11.24
CA ASN A 156 18.06 12.08 9.87
C ASN A 156 19.22 11.67 8.94
N PRO A 157 19.07 10.62 8.10
CA PRO A 157 20.16 10.11 7.28
C PRO A 157 20.59 11.10 6.17
N GLY A 158 20.00 12.29 6.13
CA GLY A 158 20.18 13.27 5.06
C GLY A 158 19.19 13.00 3.93
N PRO A 159 19.16 13.85 2.89
CA PRO A 159 18.34 13.58 1.73
C PRO A 159 18.75 12.23 1.14
N SER A 160 17.81 11.28 1.08
CA SER A 160 17.94 10.08 0.25
C SER A 160 18.52 10.49 -1.11
N PRO A 161 19.57 9.82 -1.61
CA PRO A 161 19.99 9.99 -3.00
C PRO A 161 18.74 9.87 -3.88
N PRO A 162 18.60 10.69 -4.94
CA PRO A 162 17.46 10.58 -5.84
C PRO A 162 17.29 9.10 -6.19
N SER A 163 16.06 8.59 -6.03
CA SER A 163 15.76 7.22 -6.44
C SER A 163 16.35 7.02 -7.84
N PRO A 164 17.04 5.90 -8.12
CA PRO A 164 17.50 5.62 -9.46
C PRO A 164 16.31 5.85 -10.40
N PRO A 165 16.51 6.52 -11.55
CA PRO A 165 15.42 6.76 -12.49
C PRO A 165 14.67 5.45 -12.68
N VAL A 166 13.34 5.49 -12.46
CA VAL A 166 12.47 4.32 -12.63
C VAL A 166 12.79 3.77 -13.99
N GLN A 167 13.42 2.59 -14.04
CA GLN A 167 13.82 2.04 -15.30
C GLN A 167 12.56 1.71 -16.08
N PRO A 168 12.52 2.01 -17.39
CA PRO A 168 11.35 1.68 -18.18
C PRO A 168 11.10 0.18 -18.12
N PRO A 169 9.83 -0.25 -18.12
CA PRO A 169 9.48 -1.67 -18.16
C PRO A 169 10.12 -2.33 -19.39
N THR A 170 10.50 -3.60 -19.27
CA THR A 170 11.03 -4.35 -20.41
C THR A 170 9.89 -4.55 -21.42
N LYS A 171 9.96 -3.87 -22.57
CA LYS A 171 9.02 -4.08 -23.68
C LYS A 171 9.24 -5.47 -24.28
N CYS A 172 8.19 -6.31 -24.31
CA CYS A 172 8.25 -7.63 -24.92
C CYS A 172 7.86 -7.57 -26.40
N ASP A 173 6.79 -6.86 -26.70
CA ASP A 173 6.33 -6.53 -28.05
C ASP A 173 5.50 -5.23 -28.00
N ASP A 174 4.74 -4.91 -29.06
CA ASP A 174 3.90 -3.70 -29.12
C ASP A 174 2.68 -3.72 -28.19
N TYR A 175 2.37 -4.87 -27.58
CA TYR A 175 1.19 -5.06 -26.75
C TYR A 175 1.51 -5.45 -25.32
N TYR A 176 2.70 -5.97 -25.04
CA TYR A 176 3.07 -6.55 -23.75
C TYR A 176 4.37 -5.98 -23.20
N SER A 177 4.38 -5.85 -21.88
CA SER A 177 5.54 -5.41 -21.12
C SER A 177 5.73 -6.25 -19.87
N CYS A 178 6.98 -6.37 -19.46
CA CYS A 178 7.38 -6.94 -18.19
C CYS A 178 7.95 -5.85 -17.27
N PRO A 179 8.00 -6.09 -15.95
CA PRO A 179 8.71 -5.21 -15.03
C PRO A 179 10.16 -4.97 -15.49
N GLU A 180 10.76 -3.89 -15.01
CA GLU A 180 12.15 -3.60 -15.28
C GLU A 180 13.05 -4.80 -14.94
N LYS A 181 14.16 -4.94 -15.67
CA LYS A 181 15.16 -6.00 -15.46
C LYS A 181 14.60 -7.42 -15.57
N SER A 182 13.49 -7.58 -16.30
CA SER A 182 12.89 -8.88 -16.59
C SER A 182 13.23 -9.36 -17.98
N THR A 183 13.16 -10.66 -18.20
CA THR A 183 13.24 -11.28 -19.54
C THR A 183 11.86 -11.68 -20.00
N CYS A 184 11.49 -11.24 -21.20
CA CYS A 184 10.26 -11.62 -21.87
C CYS A 184 10.39 -13.02 -22.47
N CYS A 185 9.58 -13.95 -21.98
CA CYS A 185 9.54 -15.33 -22.45
C CYS A 185 8.24 -15.60 -23.20
N CYS A 186 8.35 -16.10 -24.42
CA CYS A 186 7.15 -16.44 -25.19
C CYS A 186 6.43 -17.66 -24.59
N ILE A 187 5.14 -17.51 -24.32
CA ILE A 187 4.27 -18.59 -23.83
C ILE A 187 3.59 -19.29 -25.01
N TYR A 188 3.11 -18.53 -25.99
CA TYR A 188 2.38 -19.09 -27.12
C TYR A 188 2.95 -18.57 -28.44
N GLN A 189 3.76 -19.40 -29.10
CA GLN A 189 4.37 -19.09 -30.39
C GLN A 189 3.65 -19.80 -31.52
N TYR A 190 3.27 -19.07 -32.56
CA TYR A 190 2.72 -19.65 -33.79
C TYR A 190 3.24 -18.88 -35.01
N SER A 191 3.78 -19.60 -36.00
CA SER A 191 4.33 -19.03 -37.23
C SER A 191 5.41 -17.94 -37.01
N GLY A 192 6.23 -18.09 -35.97
CA GLY A 192 7.27 -17.12 -35.62
C GLY A 192 6.78 -15.89 -34.85
N TYR A 193 5.47 -15.75 -34.62
CA TYR A 193 4.88 -14.69 -33.80
C TYR A 193 4.57 -15.19 -32.39
N CYS A 194 4.77 -14.33 -31.39
CA CYS A 194 4.41 -14.61 -30.00
C CYS A 194 3.10 -13.93 -29.62
N PHE A 195 2.09 -14.71 -29.25
CA PHE A 195 0.75 -14.21 -28.93
C PHE A 195 0.53 -13.96 -27.43
N ALA A 196 1.42 -14.47 -26.59
CA ALA A 196 1.37 -14.27 -25.15
C ALA A 196 2.78 -14.34 -24.55
N TRP A 197 3.06 -13.45 -23.60
CA TRP A 197 4.36 -13.32 -22.96
C TRP A 197 4.28 -13.59 -21.46
N GLY A 198 5.34 -14.18 -20.93
CA GLY A 198 5.61 -14.33 -19.52
C GLY A 198 6.86 -13.55 -19.12
N CYS A 199 6.91 -13.09 -17.89
CA CYS A 199 8.01 -12.33 -17.33
C CYS A 199 8.84 -13.23 -16.42
N CYS A 200 10.10 -13.43 -16.79
CA CYS A 200 11.10 -13.96 -15.89
C CYS A 200 11.70 -12.82 -15.06
N PRO A 201 11.78 -12.91 -13.72
CA PRO A 201 12.31 -11.85 -12.86
C PRO A 201 13.85 -11.78 -12.85
N LEU A 202 14.47 -12.00 -14.01
CA LEU A 202 15.92 -11.95 -14.25
C LEU A 202 16.19 -11.36 -15.63
N GLU A 203 17.28 -10.63 -15.79
CA GLU A 203 17.78 -10.17 -17.09
C GLU A 203 18.47 -11.29 -17.85
N SER A 204 18.27 -11.36 -19.16
CA SER A 204 18.90 -12.36 -20.04
C SER A 204 18.69 -13.82 -19.60
N ALA A 205 17.53 -14.11 -19.00
CA ALA A 205 17.19 -15.44 -18.54
C ALA A 205 16.94 -16.41 -19.70
N THR A 206 17.16 -17.69 -19.47
CA THR A 206 16.75 -18.74 -20.40
C THR A 206 15.30 -19.12 -20.15
N CYS A 207 14.48 -19.03 -21.18
CA CYS A 207 13.08 -19.43 -21.13
C CYS A 207 12.98 -20.94 -21.34
N CYS A 208 12.59 -21.69 -20.30
CA CYS A 208 12.30 -23.11 -20.38
C CYS A 208 11.06 -23.44 -21.24
N ASP A 209 11.03 -24.67 -21.77
CA ASP A 209 9.97 -25.14 -22.68
C ASP A 209 8.65 -25.47 -21.98
N ASP A 210 8.63 -25.50 -20.65
CA ASP A 210 7.41 -25.67 -19.85
C ASP A 210 6.50 -24.43 -19.86
N HIS A 211 6.95 -23.34 -20.47
CA HIS A 211 6.31 -22.02 -20.53
C HIS A 211 6.10 -21.32 -19.18
N ASP A 212 6.34 -22.01 -18.05
CA ASP A 212 6.11 -21.54 -16.69
C ASP A 212 7.40 -21.19 -15.94
N SER A 213 8.54 -21.75 -16.34
CA SER A 213 9.80 -21.60 -15.62
C SER A 213 10.88 -20.90 -16.44
N CYS A 214 11.81 -20.25 -15.77
CA CYS A 214 12.98 -19.68 -16.41
C CYS A 214 14.23 -19.88 -15.56
N CYS A 215 15.37 -19.86 -16.23
CA CYS A 215 16.67 -20.10 -15.62
C CYS A 215 17.59 -18.89 -15.72
N PRO A 216 18.45 -18.66 -14.72
CA PRO A 216 19.51 -17.66 -14.82
C PRO A 216 20.43 -17.92 -16.01
N LYS A 217 21.04 -16.85 -16.53
CA LYS A 217 21.99 -16.94 -17.65
C LYS A 217 23.18 -17.84 -17.34
N GLU A 218 23.60 -17.88 -16.08
CA GLU A 218 24.71 -18.69 -15.59
C GLU A 218 24.36 -20.19 -15.51
N TYR A 219 23.07 -20.51 -15.47
CA TYR A 219 22.53 -21.86 -15.39
C TYR A 219 21.50 -22.10 -16.50
N PRO A 220 21.87 -21.98 -17.79
CA PRO A 220 20.89 -21.89 -18.88
C PRO A 220 20.17 -23.21 -19.18
N VAL A 221 20.62 -24.34 -18.63
CA VAL A 221 20.03 -25.66 -18.92
C VAL A 221 18.85 -25.90 -17.98
N CYS A 222 17.63 -25.89 -18.54
CA CYS A 222 16.42 -26.23 -17.81
C CYS A 222 16.30 -27.75 -17.60
N ASP A 223 16.20 -28.18 -16.36
CA ASP A 223 15.78 -29.53 -15.96
C ASP A 223 14.35 -29.47 -15.44
N LEU A 224 13.41 -29.84 -16.30
CA LEU A 224 11.97 -29.77 -16.03
C LEU A 224 11.50 -30.85 -15.05
N ASP A 225 12.21 -31.99 -14.95
CA ASP A 225 11.83 -33.09 -14.07
C ASP A 225 12.10 -32.73 -12.60
N SER A 226 13.23 -32.05 -12.35
CA SER A 226 13.61 -31.59 -11.02
C SER A 226 13.25 -30.13 -10.73
N LEU A 227 12.74 -29.40 -11.73
CA LEU A 227 12.49 -27.95 -11.68
C LEU A 227 13.74 -27.15 -11.26
N THR A 228 14.89 -27.53 -11.82
CA THR A 228 16.18 -26.89 -11.58
C THR A 228 16.83 -26.38 -12.86
N CYS A 229 17.84 -25.54 -12.68
CA CYS A 229 18.65 -24.92 -13.70
C CYS A 229 20.10 -25.34 -13.49
N ARG A 230 20.77 -25.79 -14.55
CA ARG A 230 22.13 -26.33 -14.48
C ARG A 230 23.07 -25.58 -15.42
N THR A 231 24.36 -25.63 -15.14
CA THR A 231 25.38 -25.04 -16.03
C THR A 231 25.59 -25.89 -17.29
N SER A 232 25.39 -27.20 -17.17
CA SER A 232 25.46 -28.18 -18.26
C SER A 232 24.53 -29.37 -17.98
N LYS A 233 24.29 -30.22 -18.98
CA LYS A 233 23.39 -31.39 -18.85
C LYS A 233 23.85 -32.42 -17.80
N ASP A 234 25.17 -32.52 -17.60
CA ASP A 234 25.79 -33.52 -16.72
C ASP A 234 26.17 -32.95 -15.34
N ASP A 235 25.90 -31.67 -15.09
CA ASP A 235 26.19 -31.04 -13.80
C ASP A 235 25.26 -31.60 -12.71
N PRO A 236 25.80 -32.18 -11.62
CA PRO A 236 24.98 -32.67 -10.51
C PRO A 236 24.44 -31.54 -9.63
N LEU A 237 24.93 -30.31 -9.78
CA LEU A 237 24.49 -29.15 -9.01
C LEU A 237 23.58 -28.26 -9.86
N GLY A 238 22.34 -28.11 -9.39
CA GLY A 238 21.34 -27.23 -9.99
C GLY A 238 20.86 -26.17 -9.00
N VAL A 239 20.55 -24.98 -9.51
CA VAL A 239 19.80 -23.95 -8.77
C VAL A 239 18.32 -24.09 -9.09
N LYS A 240 17.45 -23.65 -8.19
CA LYS A 240 16.00 -23.75 -8.41
C LYS A 240 15.57 -22.88 -9.60
N ALA A 241 14.73 -23.42 -10.48
CA ALA A 241 14.12 -22.65 -11.56
C ALA A 241 13.14 -21.59 -11.00
N LEU A 242 13.10 -20.43 -11.65
CA LEU A 242 12.22 -19.34 -11.23
C LEU A 242 10.90 -19.42 -12.00
N LYS A 243 9.80 -19.17 -11.29
CA LYS A 243 8.47 -19.11 -11.90
C LYS A 243 8.29 -17.79 -12.64
N ARG A 244 7.71 -17.85 -13.82
CA ARG A 244 7.29 -16.69 -14.60
C ARG A 244 5.97 -16.13 -14.10
N SER A 245 5.75 -14.83 -14.29
CA SER A 245 4.43 -14.21 -14.21
C SER A 245 3.90 -13.89 -15.61
N PHE A 246 2.61 -13.61 -15.76
CA PHE A 246 2.08 -13.12 -17.04
C PHE A 246 2.53 -11.68 -17.31
N ALA A 247 2.87 -11.38 -18.56
CA ALA A 247 3.18 -10.02 -18.98
C ALA A 247 1.93 -9.13 -18.96
N LYS A 248 2.12 -7.86 -18.60
CA LYS A 248 1.04 -6.87 -18.59
C LYS A 248 0.81 -6.38 -20.01
N ARG A 249 -0.45 -6.37 -20.45
CA ARG A 249 -0.84 -5.74 -21.72
C ARG A 249 -0.83 -4.22 -21.57
N TYR A 250 -0.36 -3.47 -22.56
CA TYR A 250 -0.51 -2.02 -22.58
C TYR A 250 -2.01 -1.68 -22.54
N ASP A 251 -2.40 -0.79 -21.62
CA ASP A 251 -3.77 -0.31 -21.55
C ASP A 251 -4.08 0.54 -22.79
N ALA A 252 -5.26 0.37 -23.37
CA ALA A 252 -5.74 1.11 -24.54
C ALA A 252 -5.97 2.62 -24.30
N GLY A 253 -5.35 3.21 -23.27
CA GLY A 253 -5.47 4.61 -22.86
C GLY A 253 -4.17 5.44 -22.91
N GLU A 254 -3.03 4.84 -23.27
CA GLU A 254 -1.71 5.51 -23.27
C GLU A 254 -1.23 5.97 -24.66
N PHE A 255 -2.04 5.78 -25.70
CA PHE A 255 -1.70 6.16 -27.08
C PHE A 255 -1.83 7.66 -27.39
N THR A 256 -2.34 8.47 -26.47
CA THR A 256 -2.55 9.93 -26.67
C THR A 256 -1.35 10.80 -26.31
N GLU A 257 -0.35 10.32 -25.56
CA GLU A 257 0.80 11.16 -25.17
C GLU A 257 2.02 11.03 -26.09
N MET A 258 2.11 10.00 -26.93
CA MET A 258 3.34 9.73 -27.70
C MET A 258 3.38 10.34 -29.11
N VAL A 259 2.34 11.09 -29.53
CA VAL A 259 2.25 11.70 -30.87
C VAL A 259 2.32 13.24 -30.85
N MET A 260 2.62 13.87 -29.70
CA MET A 260 2.71 15.33 -29.59
C MET A 260 4.09 15.88 -29.19
N GLU A 261 5.16 15.12 -29.38
CA GLU A 261 6.52 15.68 -29.29
C GLU A 261 7.40 15.20 -30.45
N SER A 262 7.46 16.04 -31.51
CA SER A 262 8.65 16.41 -32.31
C SER A 262 8.32 16.54 -33.81
N PRO A 263 8.84 17.55 -34.53
CA PRO A 263 9.15 18.93 -34.20
C PRO A 263 8.15 19.95 -34.79
#